data_AF-A0A3D0HGK9-F1
#
_entry.id   AF-A0A3D0HGK9-F1
#
_cell.length_a   1.000
_cell.length_b   1.000
_cell.length_c   1.000
_cell.angle_alpha   90.00
_cell.angle_beta   90.00
_cell.angle_gamma   90.00
#
_symmetry.space_group_name_H-M   'P 1'
#
loop_
_entity.id
_entity.type
_entity.pdbx_description
1 polymer ?
#
loop_
_entity_poly.entity_id
_entity_poly.type
_entity_poly.pdbx_seq_one_letter_code
_entity_poly.pdbx_strand_id
1 'polypeptide(L)' 'MSYLSDHQQPTTGFAITTGARQLCQGTDLLIHDSQYTPAEFELKSDWGHSTLEFAMWVAETTSSKRLALFH' A
#
# COMPACT_ATOMS: atom_id res chain seq x y z
N MET A 1 14.64 -4.48 3.00
CA MET A 1 13.53 -3.94 3.80
C MET A 1 13.14 -2.62 3.16
N SER A 2 11.87 -2.42 2.89
CA SER A 2 11.35 -1.19 2.28
C SER A 2 10.21 -0.63 3.11
N TYR A 3 10.10 0.71 3.14
CA TYR A 3 9.04 1.43 3.83
C TYR A 3 8.31 2.34 2.84
N LEU A 4 6.99 2.18 2.75
CA LEU A 4 6.11 2.96 1.90
C LEU A 4 5.06 3.63 2.80
N SER A 5 5.37 4.86 3.24
CA SER A 5 4.52 5.69 4.12
C SER A 5 3.57 6.53 3.31
N ASP A 6 2.35 6.72 3.81
CA ASP A 6 1.37 7.70 3.31
C ASP A 6 1.19 7.60 1.79
N HIS A 7 1.08 6.37 1.32
CA HIS A 7 0.99 6.09 -0.09
C HIS A 7 -0.47 6.05 -0.52
N GLN A 8 -0.87 7.12 -1.20
CA GLN A 8 -2.23 7.30 -1.70
C GLN A 8 -2.65 6.13 -2.61
N GLN A 9 -3.64 5.37 -2.14
CA GLN A 9 -4.32 4.37 -2.97
C GLN A 9 -5.11 5.08 -4.10
N PRO A 10 -5.09 4.57 -5.35
CA PRO A 10 -5.92 5.12 -6.41
C PRO A 10 -7.42 4.82 -6.22
N THR A 11 -8.29 5.71 -6.71
CA THR A 11 -9.76 5.53 -6.65
C THR A 11 -10.31 4.64 -7.76
N THR A 12 -9.57 4.45 -8.84
CA THR A 12 -10.01 3.69 -10.03
C THR A 12 -9.47 2.26 -10.06
N GLY A 13 -9.20 1.69 -8.88
CA GLY A 13 -8.66 0.33 -8.69
C GLY A 13 -7.24 0.32 -8.13
N PHE A 14 -6.68 -0.87 -8.00
CA PHE A 14 -5.35 -1.04 -7.40
C PHE A 14 -4.25 -0.91 -8.46
N ALA A 15 -3.43 0.11 -8.28
CA ALA A 15 -2.24 0.35 -9.06
C ALA A 15 -1.18 1.05 -8.21
N ILE A 16 0.09 0.84 -8.57
CA ILE A 16 1.24 1.56 -8.00
C ILE A 16 2.11 2.08 -9.14
N THR A 17 2.83 3.16 -8.88
CA THR A 17 3.80 3.69 -9.84
C THR A 17 4.95 2.71 -10.06
N THR A 18 5.66 2.84 -11.20
CA THR A 18 6.85 2.04 -11.48
C THR A 18 7.91 2.16 -10.37
N GLY A 19 8.10 3.36 -9.82
CA GLY A 19 9.05 3.60 -8.73
C GLY A 19 8.65 2.88 -7.43
N ALA A 20 7.38 2.95 -7.04
CA ALA A 20 6.87 2.25 -5.86
C ALA A 20 6.98 0.72 -6.03
N ARG A 21 6.72 0.20 -7.23
CA ARG A 21 6.92 -1.22 -7.53
C ARG A 21 8.39 -1.62 -7.39
N GLN A 22 9.31 -0.87 -8.00
CA GLN A 22 10.75 -1.15 -7.91
C GLN A 22 11.25 -1.13 -6.47
N LEU A 23 10.73 -0.22 -5.64
CA LEU A 23 11.06 -0.14 -4.22
C LEU A 23 10.63 -1.38 -3.43
N CYS A 24 9.49 -1.98 -3.77
CA CYS A 24 8.90 -3.08 -3.01
C CYS A 24 9.26 -4.48 -3.55
N GLN A 25 9.74 -4.56 -4.79
CA GLN A 25 9.93 -5.82 -5.50
C GLN A 25 10.87 -6.78 -4.75
N GLY A 26 10.35 -7.97 -4.41
CA GLY A 26 11.12 -9.07 -3.83
C GLY A 26 11.64 -8.83 -2.40
N THR A 27 11.07 -7.86 -1.67
CA THR A 27 11.58 -7.51 -0.34
C THR A 27 11.28 -8.59 0.70
N ASP A 28 12.21 -8.80 1.65
CA ASP A 28 11.98 -9.72 2.78
C ASP A 28 10.96 -9.20 3.82
N LEU A 29 10.76 -7.87 3.82
CA LEU A 29 9.82 -7.15 4.67
C LEU A 29 9.44 -5.83 3.98
N LEU A 30 8.15 -5.67 3.73
CA LEU A 30 7.49 -4.44 3.34
C LEU A 30 6.75 -3.87 4.55
N ILE A 31 7.02 -2.61 4.91
CA ILE A 31 6.19 -1.84 5.83
C ILE A 31 5.34 -0.87 5.00
N HIS A 32 4.01 -0.93 5.16
CA HIS A 32 3.05 -0.12 4.39
C HIS A 32 1.97 0.46 5.32
N ASP A 33 1.49 1.66 5.03
CA ASP A 33 0.33 2.23 5.74
C ASP A 33 -0.97 1.45 5.44
N SER A 34 -1.92 1.45 6.36
CA SER A 34 -3.26 0.86 6.15
C SER A 34 -4.32 1.57 6.98
N GLN A 35 -4.35 2.90 6.90
CA GLN A 35 -5.12 3.75 7.83
C GLN A 35 -6.64 3.62 7.65
N TYR A 36 -7.13 3.30 6.45
CA TYR A 36 -8.55 3.40 6.15
C TYR A 36 -9.25 2.06 5.97
N THR A 37 -10.47 1.97 6.51
CA THR A 37 -11.47 1.02 6.01
C THR A 37 -11.98 1.45 4.63
N PRO A 38 -12.59 0.55 3.84
CA PRO A 38 -13.20 0.93 2.56
C PRO A 38 -14.20 2.09 2.67
N ALA A 39 -15.04 2.10 3.71
CA ALA A 39 -16.03 3.15 3.94
C ALA A 39 -15.38 4.51 4.30
N GLU A 40 -14.25 4.51 5.02
CA GLU A 40 -13.51 5.74 5.29
C GLU A 40 -12.77 6.24 4.06
N PHE A 41 -12.22 5.32 3.25
CA PHE A 41 -11.53 5.65 2.02
C PHE A 41 -12.46 6.34 1.02
N GLU A 42 -13.72 5.91 0.90
CA GLU A 42 -14.73 6.58 0.08
C GLU A 42 -14.85 8.09 0.39
N LEU A 43 -14.66 8.47 1.65
CA LEU A 43 -14.78 9.86 2.12
C LEU A 43 -13.44 10.61 2.15
N LYS A 44 -12.29 9.90 2.18
CA LYS A 44 -10.95 10.45 2.46
C LYS A 44 -9.91 10.07 1.39
N SER A 45 -10.36 9.70 0.19
CA SER A 45 -9.50 9.18 -0.87
C SER A 45 -8.48 10.18 -1.44
N ASP A 46 -8.45 11.42 -0.96
CA ASP A 46 -7.51 12.48 -1.33
C ASP A 46 -6.56 12.88 -0.18
N TRP A 47 -6.54 12.14 0.94
CA TRP A 47 -5.81 12.51 2.16
C TRP A 47 -4.43 11.84 2.31
N GLY A 48 -4.02 11.04 1.34
CA GLY A 48 -2.67 10.45 1.30
C GLY A 48 -2.53 9.08 1.96
N HIS A 49 -3.59 8.31 2.14
CA HIS A 49 -3.50 6.99 2.79
C HIS A 49 -4.19 5.87 2.01
N SER A 50 -3.98 4.65 2.47
CA SER A 50 -4.47 3.44 1.84
C SER A 50 -5.30 2.54 2.76
N THR A 51 -6.03 1.62 2.14
CA THR A 51 -6.72 0.56 2.88
C THR A 51 -5.82 -0.64 3.12
N LEU A 52 -6.25 -1.48 4.06
CA LEU A 52 -5.63 -2.78 4.33
C LEU A 52 -5.53 -3.64 3.06
N GLU A 53 -6.60 -3.72 2.28
CA GLU A 53 -6.67 -4.54 1.07
C GLU A 53 -5.67 -4.07 0.01
N PHE A 54 -5.44 -2.75 -0.07
CA PHE A 54 -4.45 -2.21 -0.98
C PHE A 54 -3.02 -2.54 -0.53
N ALA A 55 -2.70 -2.38 0.76
CA ALA A 55 -1.39 -2.77 1.30
C ALA A 55 -1.09 -4.26 1.06
N MET A 56 -2.09 -5.12 1.25
CA MET A 56 -1.99 -6.56 0.94
C MET A 56 -1.73 -6.81 -0.56
N TRP A 57 -2.47 -6.13 -1.43
CA TRP A 57 -2.28 -6.24 -2.88
C TRP A 57 -0.89 -5.78 -3.33
N VAL A 58 -0.34 -4.71 -2.74
CA VAL A 58 1.03 -4.26 -3.01
C VAL A 58 2.03 -5.35 -2.62
N ALA A 59 1.89 -5.94 -1.43
CA ALA A 59 2.79 -6.99 -0.97
C ALA A 59 2.77 -8.24 -1.88
N GLU A 60 1.57 -8.68 -2.27
CA GLU A 60 1.38 -9.85 -3.13
C GLU A 60 1.96 -9.60 -4.54
N THR A 61 1.58 -8.49 -5.18
CA THR A 61 2.00 -8.21 -6.57
C THR A 61 3.48 -7.84 -6.70
N THR A 62 4.15 -7.47 -5.60
CA THR A 62 5.59 -7.21 -5.54
C THR A 62 6.39 -8.40 -5.01
N SER A 63 5.72 -9.50 -4.64
CA SER A 63 6.34 -10.71 -4.08
C SER A 63 7.15 -10.43 -2.80
N SER A 64 6.61 -9.57 -1.94
CA SER A 64 7.17 -9.30 -0.62
C SER A 64 6.95 -10.51 0.30
N LYS A 65 7.99 -10.98 0.99
CA LYS A 65 7.89 -12.20 1.82
C LYS A 65 7.07 -12.00 3.09
N ARG A 66 7.06 -10.76 3.61
CA ARG A 66 6.33 -10.36 4.81
C ARG A 66 5.81 -8.94 4.64
N LEU A 67 4.61 -8.70 5.12
CA LEU A 67 3.99 -7.38 5.22
C LEU A 67 3.83 -7.04 6.70
N ALA A 68 4.30 -5.86 7.08
CA ALA A 68 3.99 -5.23 8.35
C ALA A 68 3.13 -3.99 8.06
N LEU A 69 1.97 -3.95 8.70
CA LEU A 69 1.03 -2.85 8.58
C LEU A 69 1.36 -1.81 9.65
N PHE A 70 1.28 -0.55 9.27
CA PHE A 70 1.49 0.57 10.16
C PHE A 70 0.37 1.60 9.98
N HIS A 71 0.31 2.54 10.93
CA HIS A 71 -0.71 3.56 11.12
C HIS A 71 -1.98 3.08 11.86
#